data_AF-A0A9P5W2R3-F1
#
_entry.id   AF-A0A9P5W2R3-F1
#
_cell.length_a   1.000
_cell.length_b   1.000
_cell.length_c   1.000
_cell.angle_alpha   90.00
_cell.angle_beta   90.00
_cell.angle_gamma   90.00
#
_symmetry.space_group_name_H-M   'P 1'
#
loop_
_entity.id
_entity.type
_entity.pdbx_description
1 polymer ?
#
loop_
_entity_poly.entity_id
_entity_poly.type
_entity_poly.pdbx_seq_one_letter_code
_entity_poly.pdbx_strand_id
1 'polypeptide(L)'
;MTKAKENAEERYAAAAAKCMAEHNFPPKLSGWDFFKSIGSPKHIVAPMVDQSELAWRVLSRRYDAHLCYTPMFHAKLFAKEEKYRDEHWAGLKDGLGGGGPKDRPLITQFCANDPEWLLQAALLVAPHCDAVDINLGCPQHIARRGHYGSFLMEDWPLIASMISTLHKYLPIPVTAKIRVFPEAERTVEYAKMVVEAGAQILVVHGRLREMKGHLTGVADWEKIRMVQEAVGHLVPVIANGNILYHEDVERCLKATGCAGVMSAEGSLYNPAIFTSGHRESWRIAEEYLTICDELDTKIAYTRGHLFKIFRPSLNIHTDLRSELGSANSREAMWDITRRMKARLIEDENKSRSNGESFEGRLDEQGFPVLPHWVLQPYFRQPMPPQDRKESQDTHESTINDAASGVQSSAKRSADTSGHREDEDHGLCLKTKKQTQKNKKPKVLPNLCQSINCQNTCSDKCIYHRCKNCCRLYQRSEDRFDCPSHPINSMRKEKDQLPRIDSQEAIAGVALEGMFVDSAVRRSSHPISSMRKQKERLKRLDNDRSRTSSPLPRVDSQEAIAGVALEGMLVDATVQETDPAQKPERCLIL
;
A
#
# COMPACT_ATOMS: atom_id res chain seq x y z
N MET A 1 -11.16 -19.94 -31.79
CA MET A 1 -10.50 -18.74 -31.22
C MET A 1 -10.65 -17.62 -32.24
N THR A 2 -10.87 -16.38 -31.83
CA THR A 2 -11.09 -15.24 -32.74
C THR A 2 -9.75 -14.71 -33.28
N LYS A 3 -9.70 -14.21 -34.53
CA LYS A 3 -8.49 -13.60 -35.14
C LYS A 3 -7.80 -12.57 -34.24
N ALA A 4 -8.57 -11.84 -33.42
CA ALA A 4 -8.03 -10.88 -32.45
C ALA A 4 -7.17 -11.53 -31.34
N LYS A 5 -7.51 -12.74 -30.89
CA LYS A 5 -6.74 -13.49 -29.89
C LYS A 5 -5.45 -14.05 -30.49
N GLU A 6 -5.51 -14.56 -31.72
CA GLU A 6 -4.33 -14.99 -32.48
C GLU A 6 -3.34 -13.83 -32.67
N ASN A 7 -3.84 -12.67 -33.08
CA ASN A 7 -3.04 -11.44 -33.17
C ASN A 7 -2.46 -10.96 -31.82
N ALA A 8 -3.05 -11.34 -30.68
CA ALA A 8 -2.50 -11.02 -29.36
C ALA A 8 -1.35 -11.97 -28.99
N GLU A 9 -1.56 -13.27 -29.17
CA GLU A 9 -0.54 -14.30 -28.89
C GLU A 9 0.74 -14.09 -29.72
N GLU A 10 0.61 -13.67 -30.98
CA GLU A 10 1.76 -13.29 -31.83
C GLU A 10 2.52 -12.08 -31.28
N ARG A 11 1.80 -11.04 -30.83
CA ARG A 11 2.42 -9.85 -30.21
C ARG A 11 3.13 -10.19 -28.91
N TYR A 12 2.53 -11.06 -28.08
CA TYR A 12 3.16 -11.56 -26.85
C TYR A 12 4.43 -12.35 -27.15
N ALA A 13 4.37 -13.26 -28.12
CA ALA A 13 5.53 -14.06 -28.54
C ALA A 13 6.67 -13.18 -29.05
N ALA A 14 6.36 -12.17 -29.89
CA ALA A 14 7.34 -11.24 -30.41
C ALA A 14 8.00 -10.40 -29.29
N ALA A 15 7.22 -9.90 -28.33
CA ALA A 15 7.74 -9.14 -27.19
C ALA A 15 8.64 -10.00 -26.29
N ALA A 16 8.22 -11.24 -26.00
CA ALA A 16 9.01 -12.20 -25.23
C ALA A 16 10.32 -12.58 -25.93
N ALA A 17 10.25 -12.88 -27.24
CA ALA A 17 11.43 -13.22 -28.04
C ALA A 17 12.44 -12.07 -28.07
N LYS A 18 11.96 -10.83 -28.19
CA LYS A 18 12.82 -9.65 -28.10
C LYS A 18 13.54 -9.57 -26.75
N CYS A 19 12.81 -9.71 -25.63
CA CYS A 19 13.39 -9.67 -24.29
C CYS A 19 14.44 -10.77 -24.09
N MET A 20 14.14 -12.00 -24.52
CA MET A 20 15.07 -13.14 -24.45
C MET A 20 16.30 -13.00 -25.37
N ALA A 21 16.20 -12.24 -26.46
CA ALA A 21 17.33 -11.94 -27.32
C ALA A 21 18.24 -10.84 -26.74
N GLU A 22 17.66 -9.90 -25.98
CA GLU A 22 18.37 -8.77 -25.37
C GLU A 22 19.06 -9.13 -24.03
N HIS A 23 18.63 -10.20 -23.36
CA HIS A 23 19.11 -10.58 -22.02
C HIS A 23 19.32 -12.08 -21.88
N ASN A 24 20.26 -12.47 -21.03
CA ASN A 24 20.49 -13.88 -20.71
C ASN A 24 19.64 -14.30 -19.51
N PHE A 25 18.75 -15.27 -19.71
CA PHE A 25 17.90 -15.80 -18.65
C PHE A 25 18.27 -17.25 -18.33
N PRO A 26 18.28 -17.66 -17.04
CA PRO A 26 18.31 -19.07 -16.71
C PRO A 26 17.02 -19.75 -17.18
N PRO A 27 17.03 -21.09 -17.33
CA PRO A 27 15.81 -21.84 -17.59
C PRO A 27 14.73 -21.51 -16.55
N LYS A 28 13.50 -21.27 -17.01
CA LYS A 28 12.36 -21.03 -16.13
C LYS A 28 12.06 -22.28 -15.31
N LEU A 29 12.40 -22.24 -14.03
CA LEU A 29 12.21 -23.35 -13.09
C LEU A 29 10.73 -23.52 -12.72
N SER A 30 10.35 -24.71 -12.24
CA SER A 30 9.02 -24.99 -11.68
C SER A 30 8.86 -24.35 -10.29
N GLY A 31 7.65 -24.37 -9.68
CA GLY A 31 7.39 -23.68 -8.40
C GLY A 31 8.35 -24.04 -7.26
N TRP A 32 8.44 -25.33 -6.92
CA TRP A 32 9.35 -25.79 -5.86
C TRP A 32 10.83 -25.71 -6.25
N ASP A 33 11.19 -25.93 -7.51
CA ASP A 33 12.58 -25.81 -7.97
C ASP A 33 13.06 -24.37 -7.91
N PHE A 34 12.22 -23.43 -8.34
CA PHE A 34 12.47 -22.01 -8.21
C PHE A 34 12.65 -21.61 -6.74
N PHE A 35 11.71 -22.00 -5.87
CA PHE A 35 11.77 -21.67 -4.45
C PHE A 35 13.04 -22.21 -3.77
N LYS A 36 13.46 -23.43 -4.11
CA LYS A 36 14.73 -24.00 -3.65
C LYS A 36 15.93 -23.22 -4.20
N SER A 37 15.91 -22.85 -5.47
CA SER A 37 17.01 -22.11 -6.12
C SER A 37 17.28 -20.74 -5.49
N ILE A 38 16.27 -20.11 -4.91
CA ILE A 38 16.39 -18.82 -4.20
C ILE A 38 16.60 -18.98 -2.69
N GLY A 39 16.99 -20.18 -2.22
CA GLY A 39 17.34 -20.43 -0.82
C GLY A 39 16.18 -20.84 0.10
N SER A 40 15.02 -21.22 -0.46
CA SER A 40 13.81 -21.60 0.31
C SER A 40 13.40 -20.57 1.37
N PRO A 41 13.13 -19.32 0.97
CA PRO A 41 12.97 -18.20 1.89
C PRO A 41 11.76 -18.38 2.82
N LYS A 42 12.00 -18.36 4.13
CA LYS A 42 10.95 -18.40 5.16
C LYS A 42 10.47 -17.05 5.65
N HIS A 43 11.31 -16.01 5.54
CA HIS A 43 11.09 -14.68 6.12
C HIS A 43 10.93 -13.69 4.97
N ILE A 44 9.71 -13.22 4.75
CA ILE A 44 9.35 -12.52 3.52
C ILE A 44 8.80 -11.12 3.85
N VAL A 45 9.40 -10.09 3.25
CA VAL A 45 8.89 -8.72 3.34
C VAL A 45 7.80 -8.52 2.29
N ALA A 46 6.62 -8.09 2.73
CA ALA A 46 5.48 -7.90 1.86
C ALA A 46 5.64 -6.70 0.91
N PRO A 47 4.95 -6.73 -0.25
CA PRO A 47 4.80 -5.55 -1.09
C PRO A 47 3.91 -4.53 -0.40
N MET A 48 4.44 -3.33 -0.22
CA MET A 48 3.77 -2.21 0.45
C MET A 48 4.03 -0.91 -0.32
N VAL A 49 2.98 -0.30 -0.86
CA VAL A 49 3.05 0.96 -1.62
C VAL A 49 3.71 2.04 -0.76
N ASP A 50 4.75 2.68 -1.30
CA ASP A 50 5.56 3.72 -0.64
C ASP A 50 6.22 3.30 0.70
N GLN A 51 6.36 2.01 0.94
CA GLN A 51 6.80 1.46 2.24
C GLN A 51 7.69 0.21 2.12
N SER A 52 7.94 -0.28 0.90
CA SER A 52 8.83 -1.42 0.62
C SER A 52 9.85 -1.04 -0.46
N GLU A 53 10.20 0.25 -0.51
CA GLU A 53 11.25 0.77 -1.38
C GLU A 53 12.62 0.15 -1.05
N LEU A 54 13.60 0.35 -1.93
CA LEU A 54 14.92 -0.28 -1.82
C LEU A 54 15.56 -0.08 -0.44
N ALA A 55 15.56 1.14 0.11
CA ALA A 55 16.14 1.39 1.43
C ALA A 55 15.51 0.53 2.54
N TRP A 56 14.19 0.36 2.49
CA TRP A 56 13.48 -0.49 3.44
C TRP A 56 13.82 -1.97 3.28
N ARG A 57 13.97 -2.45 2.04
CA ARG A 57 14.37 -3.83 1.76
C ARG A 57 15.80 -4.10 2.20
N VAL A 58 16.72 -3.18 1.96
CA VAL A 58 18.11 -3.27 2.45
C VAL A 58 18.14 -3.36 3.97
N LEU A 59 17.40 -2.50 4.67
CA LEU A 59 17.28 -2.57 6.12
C LEU A 59 16.73 -3.93 6.55
N SER A 60 15.63 -4.37 5.97
CA SER A 60 14.98 -5.64 6.32
C SER A 60 15.90 -6.85 6.11
N ARG A 61 16.74 -6.84 5.07
CA ARG A 61 17.74 -7.89 4.82
C ARG A 61 18.83 -7.96 5.88
N ARG A 62 19.22 -6.83 6.46
CA ARG A 62 20.15 -6.82 7.62
C ARG A 62 19.54 -7.47 8.86
N TYR A 63 18.22 -7.59 8.88
CA TYR A 63 17.45 -8.26 9.94
C TYR A 63 16.73 -9.51 9.43
N ASP A 64 17.45 -10.36 8.71
CA ASP A 64 17.04 -11.74 8.37
C ASP A 64 15.83 -11.88 7.42
N ALA A 65 15.53 -10.85 6.62
CA ALA A 65 14.62 -11.02 5.49
C ALA A 65 15.30 -11.82 4.36
N HIS A 66 14.77 -13.01 4.07
CA HIS A 66 15.27 -13.90 3.02
C HIS A 66 14.81 -13.47 1.61
N LEU A 67 13.57 -13.01 1.49
CA LEU A 67 12.96 -12.59 0.23
C LEU A 67 12.21 -11.28 0.44
N CYS A 68 12.35 -10.35 -0.49
CA CYS A 68 11.63 -9.08 -0.45
C CYS A 68 10.81 -8.88 -1.70
N TYR A 69 9.71 -8.13 -1.55
CA TYR A 69 8.89 -7.68 -2.66
C TYR A 69 9.07 -6.17 -2.87
N THR A 70 8.98 -5.73 -4.12
CA THR A 70 8.89 -4.30 -4.44
C THR A 70 7.58 -3.71 -3.93
N PRO A 71 7.44 -2.36 -3.92
CA PRO A 71 6.12 -1.76 -3.89
C PRO A 71 5.27 -2.26 -5.06
N MET A 72 3.95 -2.18 -4.91
CA MET A 72 3.01 -2.52 -5.99
C MET A 72 3.04 -1.43 -7.06
N PHE A 73 3.35 -1.79 -8.31
CA PHE A 73 3.37 -0.88 -9.45
C PHE A 73 2.15 -1.07 -10.35
N HIS A 74 1.66 0.01 -10.96
CA HIS A 74 0.57 -0.09 -11.94
C HIS A 74 1.11 -0.49 -13.30
N ALA A 75 0.79 -1.69 -13.79
CA ALA A 75 1.39 -2.26 -15.01
C ALA A 75 1.26 -1.34 -16.24
N LYS A 76 0.07 -0.84 -16.54
CA LYS A 76 -0.15 0.08 -17.68
C LYS A 76 0.70 1.36 -17.60
N LEU A 77 0.79 2.00 -16.44
CA LEU A 77 1.62 3.19 -16.26
C LEU A 77 3.10 2.83 -16.38
N PHE A 78 3.50 1.72 -15.77
CA PHE A 78 4.87 1.20 -15.84
C PHE A 78 5.29 0.89 -17.27
N ALA A 79 4.44 0.28 -18.09
CA ALA A 79 4.76 0.01 -19.50
C ALA A 79 4.85 1.30 -20.34
N LYS A 80 3.91 2.24 -20.16
CA LYS A 80 3.78 3.40 -21.05
C LYS A 80 4.64 4.60 -20.67
N GLU A 81 4.87 4.83 -19.39
CA GLU A 81 5.41 6.10 -18.88
C GLU A 81 6.78 5.89 -18.25
N GLU A 82 7.83 6.27 -18.97
CA GLU A 82 9.21 6.19 -18.47
C GLU A 82 9.39 6.96 -17.16
N LYS A 83 8.79 8.15 -17.07
CA LYS A 83 8.78 8.96 -15.84
C LYS A 83 8.18 8.20 -14.65
N TYR A 84 7.11 7.43 -14.85
CA TYR A 84 6.52 6.62 -13.78
C TYR A 84 7.52 5.54 -13.32
N ARG A 85 8.21 4.87 -14.25
CA ARG A 85 9.24 3.89 -13.90
C ARG A 85 10.37 4.51 -13.12
N ASP A 86 10.92 5.63 -13.58
CA ASP A 86 12.03 6.32 -12.93
C ASP A 86 11.69 6.78 -11.52
N GLU A 87 10.45 7.25 -11.32
CA GLU A 87 10.00 7.72 -10.01
C GLU A 87 9.76 6.58 -9.01
N HIS A 88 9.34 5.40 -9.47
CA HIS A 88 8.87 4.32 -8.58
C HIS A 88 9.86 3.16 -8.48
N TRP A 89 10.75 2.98 -9.46
CA TRP A 89 11.75 1.94 -9.48
C TRP A 89 13.16 2.49 -9.39
N ALA A 90 13.71 2.48 -8.18
CA ALA A 90 15.09 2.88 -7.95
C ALA A 90 16.07 1.95 -8.71
N GLY A 91 17.02 2.54 -9.44
CA GLY A 91 18.13 1.80 -10.07
C GLY A 91 17.78 0.98 -11.31
N LEU A 92 16.62 1.21 -11.96
CA LEU A 92 16.31 0.56 -13.25
C LEU A 92 17.27 1.02 -14.35
N LYS A 93 17.55 2.32 -14.40
CA LYS A 93 18.41 2.96 -15.42
C LYS A 93 19.90 2.70 -15.21
N ASP A 94 20.31 2.54 -13.96
CA ASP A 94 21.71 2.41 -13.58
C ASP A 94 22.20 0.95 -13.64
N GLY A 95 21.38 0.03 -14.17
CA GLY A 95 21.69 -1.40 -14.19
C GLY A 95 21.74 -2.05 -12.80
N LEU A 96 21.45 -1.28 -11.75
CA LEU A 96 21.40 -1.75 -10.38
C LEU A 96 20.16 -2.62 -10.11
N GLY A 97 19.29 -2.88 -11.08
CA GLY A 97 18.27 -3.94 -10.98
C GLY A 97 17.43 -3.89 -9.70
N GLY A 98 17.02 -2.70 -9.26
CA GLY A 98 16.24 -2.58 -8.03
C GLY A 98 17.03 -2.77 -6.73
N GLY A 99 18.36 -2.65 -6.71
CA GLY A 99 19.19 -2.75 -5.49
C GLY A 99 20.49 -3.56 -5.60
N GLY A 100 20.70 -4.18 -6.76
CA GLY A 100 21.87 -4.96 -7.13
C GLY A 100 21.82 -6.36 -6.56
N PRO A 101 22.94 -7.11 -6.60
CA PRO A 101 23.03 -8.43 -5.98
C PRO A 101 22.65 -8.43 -4.49
N LYS A 102 22.80 -7.29 -3.81
CA LYS A 102 22.48 -7.11 -2.38
C LYS A 102 20.97 -7.09 -2.08
N ASP A 103 20.13 -6.89 -3.09
CA ASP A 103 18.67 -6.90 -2.93
C ASP A 103 17.99 -8.13 -3.56
N ARG A 104 18.73 -9.22 -3.79
CA ARG A 104 18.18 -10.48 -4.29
C ARG A 104 18.15 -11.55 -3.20
N PRO A 105 17.17 -12.49 -3.21
CA PRO A 105 16.10 -12.63 -4.21
C PRO A 105 15.00 -11.56 -4.07
N LEU A 106 14.54 -11.01 -5.20
CA LEU A 106 13.55 -9.93 -5.32
C LEU A 106 12.36 -10.36 -6.17
N ILE A 107 11.14 -10.10 -5.69
CA ILE A 107 9.93 -10.30 -6.48
C ILE A 107 9.24 -8.97 -6.76
N THR A 108 8.90 -8.77 -8.02
CA THR A 108 8.31 -7.52 -8.50
C THR A 108 6.80 -7.60 -8.56
N GLN A 109 6.10 -6.78 -7.80
CA GLN A 109 4.64 -6.83 -7.80
C GLN A 109 4.00 -5.78 -8.72
N PHE A 110 3.09 -6.24 -9.58
CA PHE A 110 2.21 -5.38 -10.37
C PHE A 110 0.75 -5.49 -9.95
N CYS A 111 0.01 -4.40 -10.08
CA CYS A 111 -1.42 -4.43 -10.27
C CYS A 111 -1.77 -4.20 -11.74
N ALA A 112 -2.75 -4.97 -12.23
CA ALA A 112 -3.22 -4.93 -13.60
C ALA A 112 -4.63 -5.50 -13.70
N ASN A 113 -5.26 -5.27 -14.83
CA ASN A 113 -6.53 -5.85 -15.25
C ASN A 113 -6.56 -6.10 -16.77
N ASP A 114 -5.38 -6.15 -17.37
CA ASP A 114 -5.17 -6.33 -18.81
C ASP A 114 -3.87 -7.15 -18.99
N PRO A 115 -3.95 -8.36 -19.58
CA PRO A 115 -2.80 -9.23 -19.75
C PRO A 115 -1.67 -8.64 -20.62
N GLU A 116 -1.99 -7.82 -21.63
CA GLU A 116 -1.00 -7.21 -22.52
C GLU A 116 -0.18 -6.18 -21.76
N TRP A 117 -0.84 -5.25 -21.05
CA TRP A 117 -0.12 -4.23 -20.28
C TRP A 117 0.69 -4.86 -19.15
N LEU A 118 0.18 -5.93 -18.55
CA LEU A 118 0.91 -6.70 -17.54
C LEU A 118 2.17 -7.35 -18.12
N LEU A 119 2.07 -8.03 -19.26
CA LEU A 119 3.22 -8.67 -19.90
C LEU A 119 4.29 -7.65 -20.31
N GLN A 120 3.88 -6.53 -20.92
CA GLN A 120 4.82 -5.47 -21.32
C GLN A 120 5.57 -4.90 -20.11
N ALA A 121 4.88 -4.65 -18.99
CA ALA A 121 5.53 -4.19 -17.77
C ALA A 121 6.45 -5.24 -17.16
N ALA A 122 6.02 -6.51 -17.15
CA ALA A 122 6.78 -7.63 -16.61
C ALA A 122 8.08 -7.89 -17.38
N LEU A 123 8.07 -7.80 -18.71
CA LEU A 123 9.27 -7.97 -19.55
C LEU A 123 10.32 -6.88 -19.29
N LEU A 124 9.91 -5.66 -18.92
CA LEU A 124 10.85 -4.58 -18.58
C LEU A 124 11.63 -4.83 -17.28
N VAL A 125 11.03 -5.56 -16.33
CA VAL A 125 11.66 -5.83 -15.03
C VAL A 125 12.29 -7.22 -14.95
N ALA A 126 11.97 -8.12 -15.88
CA ALA A 126 12.43 -9.50 -15.86
C ALA A 126 13.96 -9.66 -15.70
N PRO A 127 14.82 -8.84 -16.34
CA PRO A 127 16.27 -8.92 -16.13
C PRO A 127 16.74 -8.46 -14.74
N HIS A 128 15.85 -7.84 -13.96
CA HIS A 128 16.15 -7.09 -12.75
C HIS A 128 15.54 -7.71 -11.49
N CYS A 129 14.77 -8.78 -11.59
CA CYS A 129 14.17 -9.49 -10.46
C CYS A 129 14.20 -11.00 -10.66
N ASP A 130 13.80 -11.77 -9.66
CA ASP A 130 13.80 -13.24 -9.68
C ASP A 130 12.43 -13.81 -10.09
N ALA A 131 11.35 -13.07 -9.82
CA ALA A 131 10.01 -13.37 -10.30
C ALA A 131 9.15 -12.11 -10.43
N VAL A 132 8.02 -12.23 -11.13
CA VAL A 132 6.97 -11.21 -11.19
C VAL A 132 5.71 -11.70 -10.48
N ASP A 133 5.17 -10.86 -9.59
CA ASP A 133 3.97 -11.13 -8.81
C ASP A 133 2.76 -10.32 -9.31
N ILE A 134 1.59 -10.95 -9.28
CA ILE A 134 0.31 -10.28 -9.55
C ILE A 134 -0.40 -10.01 -8.23
N ASN A 135 -0.67 -8.72 -7.96
CA ASN A 135 -1.49 -8.31 -6.84
C ASN A 135 -2.97 -8.59 -7.10
N LEU A 136 -3.53 -9.55 -6.33
CA LEU A 136 -4.95 -9.89 -6.31
C LEU A 136 -5.57 -9.67 -4.92
N GLY A 137 -4.90 -8.86 -4.09
CA GLY A 137 -5.23 -8.73 -2.66
C GLY A 137 -5.40 -7.30 -2.15
N CYS A 138 -5.10 -6.26 -2.93
CA CYS A 138 -5.22 -4.88 -2.49
C CYS A 138 -6.69 -4.42 -2.41
N PRO A 139 -7.23 -4.04 -1.23
CA PRO A 139 -8.62 -3.62 -1.06
C PRO A 139 -8.80 -2.10 -1.07
N GLN A 140 -7.75 -1.36 -1.42
CA GLN A 140 -7.74 0.11 -1.36
C GLN A 140 -8.67 0.71 -2.42
N HIS A 141 -9.18 1.92 -2.15
CA HIS A 141 -10.11 2.60 -3.07
C HIS A 141 -9.50 2.79 -4.48
N ILE A 142 -8.18 3.02 -4.56
CA ILE A 142 -7.50 3.16 -5.85
C ILE A 142 -7.58 1.86 -6.68
N ALA A 143 -7.56 0.70 -6.03
CA ALA A 143 -7.72 -0.61 -6.65
C ALA A 143 -9.16 -0.87 -7.10
N ARG A 144 -10.15 -0.43 -6.31
CA ARG A 144 -11.56 -0.45 -6.72
C ARG A 144 -11.77 0.35 -7.99
N ARG A 145 -11.29 1.60 -8.00
CA ARG A 145 -11.45 2.53 -9.11
C ARG A 145 -10.74 2.04 -10.38
N GLY A 146 -9.55 1.47 -10.22
CA GLY A 146 -8.79 0.91 -11.34
C GLY A 146 -9.20 -0.51 -11.71
N HIS A 147 -10.15 -1.12 -11.00
CA HIS A 147 -10.59 -2.51 -11.16
C HIS A 147 -9.41 -3.49 -11.19
N TYR A 148 -8.59 -3.50 -10.13
CA TYR A 148 -7.49 -4.45 -9.92
C TYR A 148 -7.41 -4.88 -8.45
N GLY A 149 -6.45 -5.71 -8.07
CA GLY A 149 -6.29 -6.17 -6.69
C GLY A 149 -7.43 -7.08 -6.27
N SER A 150 -7.96 -6.91 -5.05
CA SER A 150 -9.04 -7.77 -4.55
C SER A 150 -10.40 -7.55 -5.24
N PHE A 151 -10.50 -6.59 -6.15
CA PHE A 151 -11.70 -6.34 -6.95
C PHE A 151 -11.76 -7.18 -8.23
N LEU A 152 -10.73 -8.02 -8.45
CA LEU A 152 -10.72 -9.06 -9.47
C LEU A 152 -11.09 -10.44 -8.92
N MET A 153 -11.21 -10.60 -7.60
CA MET A 153 -11.37 -11.92 -6.96
C MET A 153 -12.57 -12.70 -7.51
N GLU A 154 -13.60 -12.03 -8.01
CA GLU A 154 -14.77 -12.62 -8.63
C GLU A 154 -14.63 -12.89 -10.15
N ASP A 155 -13.63 -12.32 -10.82
CA ASP A 155 -13.36 -12.47 -12.26
C ASP A 155 -12.21 -13.47 -12.51
N TRP A 156 -12.49 -14.75 -12.25
CA TRP A 156 -11.53 -15.83 -12.43
C TRP A 156 -11.01 -15.96 -13.87
N PRO A 157 -11.84 -15.82 -14.92
CA PRO A 157 -11.34 -15.84 -16.30
C PRO A 157 -10.28 -14.78 -16.58
N LEU A 158 -10.47 -13.55 -16.10
CA LEU A 158 -9.47 -12.50 -16.28
C LEU A 158 -8.20 -12.80 -15.49
N ILE A 159 -8.31 -13.24 -14.23
CA ILE A 159 -7.15 -13.63 -13.41
C ILE A 159 -6.35 -14.75 -14.10
N ALA A 160 -7.03 -15.82 -14.52
CA ALA A 160 -6.40 -16.93 -15.22
C ALA A 160 -5.72 -16.47 -16.51
N SER A 161 -6.34 -15.57 -17.27
CA SER A 161 -5.74 -15.02 -18.50
C SER A 161 -4.46 -14.21 -18.22
N MET A 162 -4.42 -13.42 -17.15
CA MET A 162 -3.23 -12.65 -16.77
C MET A 162 -2.09 -13.55 -16.31
N ILE A 163 -2.36 -14.51 -15.42
CA ILE A 163 -1.36 -15.45 -14.91
C ILE A 163 -0.83 -16.33 -16.04
N SER A 164 -1.71 -16.92 -16.86
CA SER A 164 -1.30 -17.81 -17.96
C SER A 164 -0.51 -17.09 -19.05
N THR A 165 -0.86 -15.84 -19.36
CA THR A 165 -0.08 -15.01 -20.29
C THR A 165 1.34 -14.80 -19.77
N LEU A 166 1.51 -14.38 -18.51
CA LEU A 166 2.85 -14.25 -17.93
C LEU A 166 3.56 -15.60 -17.83
N HIS A 167 2.87 -16.67 -17.43
CA HIS A 167 3.46 -17.99 -17.28
C HIS A 167 4.04 -18.48 -18.62
N LYS A 168 3.34 -18.24 -19.72
CA LYS A 168 3.77 -18.65 -21.07
C LYS A 168 4.87 -17.77 -21.64
N TYR A 169 4.82 -16.46 -21.44
CA TYR A 169 5.64 -15.49 -22.19
C TYR A 169 6.74 -14.80 -21.39
N LEU A 170 6.71 -14.89 -20.06
CA LEU A 170 7.77 -14.32 -19.22
C LEU A 170 8.91 -15.34 -19.03
N PRO A 171 10.19 -14.97 -19.23
CA PRO A 171 11.31 -15.90 -19.09
C PRO A 171 11.62 -16.27 -17.63
N ILE A 172 11.07 -15.52 -16.66
CA ILE A 172 11.21 -15.78 -15.22
C ILE A 172 9.88 -16.23 -14.59
N PRO A 173 9.91 -16.84 -13.39
CA PRO A 173 8.72 -17.29 -12.67
C PRO A 173 7.66 -16.22 -12.41
N VAL A 174 6.41 -16.67 -12.31
CA VAL A 174 5.25 -15.83 -12.00
C VAL A 174 4.67 -16.24 -10.65
N THR A 175 4.36 -15.28 -9.79
CA THR A 175 3.74 -15.53 -8.48
C THR A 175 2.44 -14.74 -8.36
N ALA A 176 1.62 -15.08 -7.37
CA ALA A 176 0.39 -14.34 -7.11
C ALA A 176 0.16 -14.16 -5.61
N LYS A 177 -0.38 -13.00 -5.24
CA LYS A 177 -0.78 -12.70 -3.87
C LYS A 177 -2.29 -12.45 -3.78
N ILE A 178 -3.00 -13.33 -3.06
CA ILE A 178 -4.46 -13.32 -2.93
C ILE A 178 -4.93 -12.93 -1.52
N ARG A 179 -6.23 -12.65 -1.39
CA ARG A 179 -7.01 -12.66 -0.15
C ARG A 179 -7.97 -13.85 -0.13
N VAL A 180 -8.51 -14.16 1.03
CA VAL A 180 -9.50 -15.24 1.22
C VAL A 180 -10.94 -14.75 1.01
N PHE A 181 -11.83 -15.68 0.65
CA PHE A 181 -13.28 -15.48 0.66
C PHE A 181 -13.87 -15.78 2.06
N PRO A 182 -15.13 -15.37 2.32
CA PRO A 182 -15.84 -15.79 3.53
C PRO A 182 -15.92 -17.32 3.64
N GLU A 183 -16.26 -17.98 2.53
CA GLU A 183 -16.32 -19.43 2.42
C GLU A 183 -14.92 -20.03 2.20
N ALA A 184 -14.58 -21.05 2.99
CA ALA A 184 -13.27 -21.70 2.93
C ALA A 184 -13.10 -22.49 1.62
N GLU A 185 -14.16 -23.16 1.17
CA GLU A 185 -14.21 -23.96 -0.05
C GLU A 185 -13.93 -23.08 -1.27
N ARG A 186 -14.61 -21.93 -1.36
CA ARG A 186 -14.39 -20.95 -2.43
C ARG A 186 -12.97 -20.39 -2.42
N THR A 187 -12.37 -20.22 -1.24
CA THR A 187 -10.97 -19.82 -1.09
C THR A 187 -10.02 -20.87 -1.68
N VAL A 188 -10.28 -22.15 -1.41
CA VAL A 188 -9.50 -23.28 -1.94
C VAL A 188 -9.65 -23.40 -3.46
N GLU A 189 -10.88 -23.31 -3.99
CA GLU A 189 -11.12 -23.32 -5.44
C GLU A 189 -10.42 -22.16 -6.16
N TYR A 190 -10.48 -20.97 -5.56
CA TYR A 190 -9.79 -19.79 -6.07
C TYR A 190 -8.26 -20.00 -6.11
N ALA A 191 -7.68 -20.56 -5.03
CA ALA A 191 -6.26 -20.88 -4.99
C ALA A 191 -5.86 -21.92 -6.05
N LYS A 192 -6.66 -22.98 -6.24
CA LYS A 192 -6.43 -23.99 -7.28
C LYS A 192 -6.42 -23.36 -8.67
N MET A 193 -7.41 -22.52 -8.99
CA MET A 193 -7.46 -21.81 -10.28
C MET A 193 -6.22 -20.95 -10.52
N VAL A 194 -5.74 -20.23 -9.48
CA VAL A 194 -4.52 -19.41 -9.57
C VAL A 194 -3.28 -20.26 -9.87
N VAL A 195 -3.15 -21.42 -9.23
CA VAL A 195 -2.02 -22.35 -9.45
C VAL A 195 -2.12 -23.03 -10.83
N GLU A 196 -3.31 -23.50 -11.22
CA GLU A 196 -3.58 -24.10 -12.54
C GLU A 196 -3.31 -23.11 -13.68
N ALA A 197 -3.56 -21.82 -13.46
CA ALA A 197 -3.23 -20.78 -14.44
C ALA A 197 -1.73 -20.56 -14.62
N GLY A 198 -0.87 -21.10 -13.74
CA GLY A 198 0.58 -21.09 -13.86
C GLY A 198 1.33 -20.25 -12.81
N ALA A 199 0.67 -19.87 -11.70
CA ALA A 199 1.37 -19.26 -10.57
C ALA A 199 2.29 -20.29 -9.90
N GLN A 200 3.54 -19.91 -9.66
CA GLN A 200 4.63 -20.79 -9.20
C GLN A 200 4.96 -20.62 -7.72
N ILE A 201 4.49 -19.54 -7.09
CA ILE A 201 4.39 -19.34 -5.64
C ILE A 201 3.06 -18.65 -5.38
N LEU A 202 2.34 -19.08 -4.34
CA LEU A 202 1.08 -18.47 -3.93
C LEU A 202 1.23 -17.84 -2.54
N VAL A 203 0.97 -16.55 -2.43
CA VAL A 203 0.91 -15.85 -1.13
C VAL A 203 -0.56 -15.65 -0.75
N VAL A 204 -0.96 -16.14 0.42
CA VAL A 204 -2.35 -16.06 0.90
C VAL A 204 -2.43 -15.13 2.09
N HIS A 205 -3.16 -14.02 1.93
CA HIS A 205 -3.52 -13.17 3.06
C HIS A 205 -4.85 -13.64 3.67
N GLY A 206 -4.81 -14.11 4.91
CA GLY A 206 -5.97 -14.69 5.62
C GLY A 206 -7.11 -13.73 5.95
N ARG A 207 -7.16 -12.54 5.36
CA ARG A 207 -8.22 -11.53 5.60
C ARG A 207 -9.10 -11.34 4.38
N LEU A 208 -10.39 -11.14 4.62
CA LEU A 208 -11.36 -10.74 3.60
C LEU A 208 -11.01 -9.38 2.98
N ARG A 209 -11.53 -9.08 1.80
CA ARG A 209 -11.34 -7.78 1.14
C ARG A 209 -11.81 -6.62 2.02
N GLU A 210 -12.91 -6.80 2.73
CA GLU A 210 -13.61 -5.81 3.54
C GLU A 210 -12.84 -5.48 4.83
N MET A 211 -11.95 -6.39 5.27
CA MET A 211 -11.12 -6.23 6.46
C MET A 211 -9.92 -5.31 6.18
N LYS A 212 -10.20 -4.01 6.16
CA LYS A 212 -9.23 -2.91 5.97
C LYS A 212 -9.52 -1.74 6.92
N GLY A 213 -8.52 -0.89 7.16
CA GLY A 213 -8.70 0.29 7.99
C GLY A 213 -9.13 -0.09 9.41
N HIS A 214 -10.18 0.52 9.94
CA HIS A 214 -10.72 0.19 11.27
C HIS A 214 -11.44 -1.16 11.35
N LEU A 215 -11.81 -1.73 10.21
CA LEU A 215 -12.40 -3.08 10.11
C LEU A 215 -11.33 -4.16 9.99
N THR A 216 -10.07 -3.82 10.30
CA THR A 216 -8.98 -4.81 10.29
C THR A 216 -9.22 -5.79 11.44
N GLY A 217 -9.59 -7.03 11.11
CA GLY A 217 -9.66 -8.13 12.07
C GLY A 217 -8.47 -9.07 11.97
N VAL A 218 -8.57 -10.21 12.65
CA VAL A 218 -7.55 -11.28 12.65
C VAL A 218 -7.53 -12.01 11.31
N ALA A 219 -6.34 -12.33 10.82
CA ALA A 219 -6.14 -13.17 9.65
C ALA A 219 -6.45 -14.62 10.01
N ASP A 220 -7.30 -15.25 9.21
CA ASP A 220 -7.72 -16.62 9.35
C ASP A 220 -6.61 -17.56 8.83
N TRP A 221 -5.75 -18.01 9.74
CA TRP A 221 -4.70 -18.97 9.44
C TRP A 221 -5.24 -20.37 9.10
N GLU A 222 -6.46 -20.70 9.52
CA GLU A 222 -7.08 -21.98 9.19
C GLU A 222 -7.44 -22.04 7.70
N LYS A 223 -8.00 -20.95 7.14
CA LYS A 223 -8.19 -20.85 5.68
C LYS A 223 -6.88 -20.92 4.91
N ILE A 224 -5.79 -20.36 5.46
CA ILE A 224 -4.45 -20.47 4.85
C ILE A 224 -3.97 -21.93 4.88
N ARG A 225 -4.14 -22.64 6.00
CA ARG A 225 -3.82 -24.08 6.13
C ARG A 225 -4.55 -24.91 5.10
N MET A 226 -5.86 -24.70 4.92
CA MET A 226 -6.67 -25.41 3.93
C MET A 226 -6.17 -25.18 2.50
N VAL A 227 -5.73 -23.96 2.17
CA VAL A 227 -5.10 -23.68 0.87
C VAL A 227 -3.76 -24.42 0.74
N GLN A 228 -2.91 -24.37 1.77
CA GLN A 228 -1.62 -25.07 1.78
C GLN A 228 -1.79 -26.58 1.59
N GLU A 229 -2.77 -27.21 2.24
CA GLU A 229 -3.06 -28.63 2.05
C GLU A 229 -3.55 -28.95 0.64
N ALA A 230 -4.33 -28.05 0.04
CA ALA A 230 -4.90 -28.26 -1.29
C ALA A 230 -3.88 -28.11 -2.44
N VAL A 231 -2.94 -27.15 -2.36
CA VAL A 231 -2.04 -26.82 -3.48
C VAL A 231 -0.54 -26.81 -3.12
N GLY A 232 -0.18 -26.95 -1.85
CA GLY A 232 1.20 -26.86 -1.36
C GLY A 232 2.14 -27.92 -1.94
N HIS A 233 1.60 -29.07 -2.37
CA HIS A 233 2.38 -30.10 -3.06
C HIS A 233 2.77 -29.69 -4.50
N LEU A 234 2.04 -28.76 -5.13
CA LEU A 234 2.31 -28.25 -6.48
C LEU A 234 3.26 -27.05 -6.43
N VAL A 235 3.00 -26.10 -5.52
CA VAL A 235 3.76 -24.87 -5.39
C VAL A 235 3.90 -24.45 -3.92
N PRO A 236 4.97 -23.74 -3.53
CA PRO A 236 5.08 -23.19 -2.19
C PRO A 236 3.94 -22.19 -1.90
N VAL A 237 3.26 -22.38 -0.76
CA VAL A 237 2.32 -21.39 -0.23
C VAL A 237 2.98 -20.60 0.90
N ILE A 238 2.81 -19.28 0.87
CA ILE A 238 3.32 -18.35 1.86
C ILE A 238 2.15 -17.75 2.64
N ALA A 239 2.20 -17.87 3.96
CA ALA A 239 1.19 -17.30 4.85
C ALA A 239 1.41 -15.79 5.04
N ASN A 240 0.35 -14.99 4.98
CA ASN A 240 0.41 -13.55 5.26
C ASN A 240 -0.75 -13.13 6.17
N GLY A 241 -0.44 -12.22 7.11
CA GLY A 241 -1.40 -11.62 8.03
C GLY A 241 -1.14 -11.99 9.49
N ASN A 242 -1.21 -11.00 10.37
CA ASN A 242 -1.00 -11.13 11.82
C ASN A 242 0.37 -11.70 12.26
N ILE A 243 1.44 -11.40 11.51
CA ILE A 243 2.84 -11.58 11.96
C ILE A 243 3.30 -10.24 12.57
N LEU A 244 3.21 -10.12 13.90
CA LEU A 244 3.44 -8.87 14.64
C LEU A 244 4.69 -8.92 15.52
N TYR A 245 5.00 -10.09 16.05
CA TYR A 245 6.23 -10.38 16.78
C TYR A 245 7.05 -11.49 16.10
N HIS A 246 8.29 -11.67 16.56
CA HIS A 246 9.16 -12.72 16.04
C HIS A 246 8.58 -14.12 16.28
N GLU A 247 7.98 -14.33 17.44
CA GLU A 247 7.37 -15.58 17.86
C GLU A 247 6.16 -15.98 16.99
N ASP A 248 5.53 -15.00 16.31
CA ASP A 248 4.44 -15.28 15.37
C ASP A 248 4.91 -16.03 14.13
N VAL A 249 6.20 -15.93 13.78
CA VAL A 249 6.77 -16.63 12.62
C VAL A 249 6.61 -18.13 12.78
N GLU A 250 7.17 -18.70 13.84
CA GLU A 250 7.12 -20.15 14.08
C GLU A 250 5.69 -20.62 14.37
N ARG A 251 4.92 -19.81 15.12
CA ARG A 251 3.52 -20.11 15.42
C ARG A 251 2.67 -20.21 14.15
N CYS A 252 2.86 -19.30 13.20
CA CYS A 252 2.16 -19.31 11.93
C CYS A 252 2.61 -20.47 11.03
N LEU A 253 3.91 -20.74 10.94
CA LEU A 253 4.44 -21.88 10.17
C LEU A 253 3.89 -23.21 10.70
N LYS A 254 3.90 -23.41 12.02
CA LYS A 254 3.35 -24.60 12.67
C LYS A 254 1.85 -24.74 12.46
N ALA A 255 1.10 -23.66 12.53
CA ALA A 255 -0.36 -23.68 12.37
C ALA A 255 -0.80 -23.93 10.92
N THR A 256 -0.05 -23.40 9.94
CA THR A 256 -0.46 -23.41 8.53
C THR A 256 0.24 -24.47 7.69
N GLY A 257 1.41 -24.96 8.12
CA GLY A 257 2.27 -25.83 7.31
C GLY A 257 2.86 -25.14 6.07
N CYS A 258 2.75 -23.80 5.96
CA CYS A 258 3.23 -23.03 4.81
C CYS A 258 4.77 -23.05 4.70
N ALA A 259 5.27 -22.80 3.49
CA ALA A 259 6.71 -22.81 3.21
C ALA A 259 7.44 -21.58 3.80
N GLY A 260 6.70 -20.51 4.10
CA GLY A 260 7.23 -19.27 4.66
C GLY A 260 6.12 -18.36 5.16
N VAL A 261 6.53 -17.29 5.84
CA VAL A 261 5.64 -16.23 6.31
C VAL A 261 6.03 -14.89 5.68
N MET A 262 5.01 -14.09 5.39
CA MET A 262 5.16 -12.74 4.89
C MET A 262 4.63 -11.74 5.92
N SER A 263 5.46 -10.77 6.32
CA SER A 263 5.05 -9.66 7.18
C SER A 263 4.95 -8.35 6.40
N ALA A 264 3.91 -7.57 6.71
CA ALA A 264 3.62 -6.27 6.11
C ALA A 264 3.64 -5.17 7.18
N GLU A 265 2.48 -4.86 7.77
CA GLU A 265 2.37 -3.81 8.78
C GLU A 265 3.28 -4.08 10.00
N GLY A 266 3.43 -5.33 10.43
CA GLY A 266 4.35 -5.70 11.52
C GLY A 266 5.78 -5.27 11.24
N SER A 267 6.30 -5.60 10.04
CA SER A 267 7.62 -5.16 9.59
C SER A 267 7.79 -3.65 9.61
N LEU A 268 6.77 -2.84 9.24
CA LEU A 268 6.89 -1.37 9.26
C LEU A 268 7.11 -0.79 10.66
N TYR A 269 6.56 -1.41 11.70
CA TYR A 269 6.75 -0.98 13.09
C TYR A 269 7.95 -1.65 13.76
N ASN A 270 8.35 -2.81 13.26
CA ASN A 270 9.53 -3.53 13.69
C ASN A 270 10.24 -4.13 12.47
N PRO A 271 11.17 -3.40 11.81
CA PRO A 271 11.92 -3.94 10.67
C PRO A 271 12.80 -5.14 11.07
N ALA A 272 13.07 -5.31 12.36
CA ALA A 272 13.81 -6.42 12.93
C ALA A 272 12.93 -7.64 13.30
N ILE A 273 11.68 -7.70 12.83
CA ILE A 273 10.70 -8.74 13.19
C ILE A 273 11.17 -10.19 12.93
N PHE A 274 12.07 -10.41 11.98
CA PHE A 274 12.60 -11.74 11.67
C PHE A 274 13.82 -12.12 12.51
N THR A 275 14.34 -11.20 13.33
CA THR A 275 15.39 -11.50 14.31
C THR A 275 14.83 -11.59 15.71
N SER A 276 15.41 -12.47 16.54
CA SER A 276 15.01 -12.60 17.92
C SER A 276 15.42 -11.40 18.78
N GLY A 277 14.63 -11.18 19.82
CA GLY A 277 14.84 -10.14 20.81
C GLY A 277 14.35 -8.76 20.37
N HIS A 278 14.30 -7.88 21.35
CA HIS A 278 13.87 -6.51 21.16
C HIS A 278 15.03 -5.61 20.73
N ARG A 279 14.72 -4.52 20.03
CA ARG A 279 15.70 -3.54 19.56
C ARG A 279 15.22 -2.14 19.88
N GLU A 280 16.15 -1.27 20.20
CA GLU A 280 15.86 0.14 20.45
C GLU A 280 15.53 0.84 19.12
N SER A 281 14.42 1.56 19.11
CA SER A 281 13.90 2.25 17.92
C SER A 281 14.90 3.25 17.32
N TRP A 282 15.71 3.92 18.15
CA TRP A 282 16.69 4.89 17.68
C TRP A 282 17.86 4.28 16.91
N ARG A 283 18.32 3.06 17.28
CA ARG A 283 19.40 2.37 16.55
C ARG A 283 18.98 2.07 15.12
N ILE A 284 17.77 1.53 15.00
CA ILE A 284 17.15 1.20 13.72
C ILE A 284 16.88 2.45 12.89
N ALA A 285 16.46 3.55 13.51
CA ALA A 285 16.27 4.81 12.81
C ALA A 285 17.59 5.38 12.26
N GLU A 286 18.68 5.39 13.04
CA GLU A 286 20.00 5.84 12.58
C GLU A 286 20.52 4.98 11.42
N GLU A 287 20.36 3.65 11.53
CA GLU A 287 20.74 2.73 10.47
C GLU A 287 19.93 2.95 9.18
N TYR A 288 18.61 3.10 9.31
CA TYR A 288 17.74 3.38 8.18
C TYR A 288 18.07 4.73 7.51
N LEU A 289 18.37 5.77 8.30
CA LEU A 289 18.79 7.06 7.76
C LEU A 289 20.12 6.97 7.02
N THR A 290 21.07 6.18 7.53
CA THR A 290 22.35 5.92 6.86
C THR A 290 22.11 5.29 5.49
N ILE A 291 21.27 4.26 5.42
CA ILE A 291 20.87 3.62 4.15
C ILE A 291 20.15 4.63 3.23
N CYS A 292 19.27 5.47 3.77
CA CYS A 292 18.57 6.49 3.00
C CYS A 292 19.52 7.50 2.36
N ASP A 293 20.63 7.84 3.02
CA ASP A 293 21.65 8.75 2.50
C ASP A 293 22.51 8.08 1.42
N GLU A 294 22.92 6.83 1.64
CA GLU A 294 23.66 6.04 0.64
C GLU A 294 22.88 5.86 -0.67
N LEU A 295 21.56 5.72 -0.58
CA LEU A 295 20.68 5.42 -1.72
C LEU A 295 19.91 6.62 -2.28
N ASP A 296 20.17 7.83 -1.78
CA ASP A 296 19.40 9.04 -2.08
C ASP A 296 17.87 8.83 -2.02
N THR A 297 17.40 8.21 -0.92
CA THR A 297 15.98 7.86 -0.76
C THR A 297 15.10 9.10 -0.58
N LYS A 298 13.89 9.07 -1.15
CA LYS A 298 12.92 10.18 -1.06
C LYS A 298 12.57 10.49 0.39
N ILE A 299 12.63 11.77 0.75
CA ILE A 299 12.29 12.31 2.09
C ILE A 299 10.89 11.88 2.54
N ALA A 300 9.93 11.77 1.62
CA ALA A 300 8.58 11.33 1.96
C ALA A 300 8.53 9.90 2.53
N TYR A 301 9.34 8.98 1.98
CA TYR A 301 9.47 7.61 2.48
C TYR A 301 10.19 7.61 3.82
N THR A 302 11.33 8.30 3.88
CA THR A 302 12.13 8.42 5.11
C THR A 302 11.30 8.92 6.29
N ARG A 303 10.57 10.03 6.10
CA ARG A 303 9.67 10.57 7.12
C ARG A 303 8.58 9.57 7.52
N GLY A 304 7.96 8.92 6.54
CA GLY A 304 6.91 7.94 6.77
C GLY A 304 7.36 6.79 7.67
N HIS A 305 8.55 6.26 7.41
CA HIS A 305 9.15 5.18 8.19
C HIS A 305 9.60 5.62 9.58
N LEU A 306 10.16 6.83 9.75
CA LEU A 306 10.48 7.36 11.08
C LEU A 306 9.23 7.50 11.97
N PHE A 307 8.08 7.88 11.40
CA PHE A 307 6.80 7.89 12.12
C PHE A 307 6.37 6.50 12.61
N LYS A 308 6.77 5.44 11.90
CA LYS A 308 6.46 4.05 12.26
C LYS A 308 7.44 3.54 13.32
N ILE A 309 8.73 3.67 13.06
CA ILE A 309 9.82 3.27 13.97
C ILE A 309 9.68 3.92 15.33
N PHE A 310 9.42 5.24 15.38
CA PHE A 310 9.28 5.97 16.64
C PHE A 310 7.84 6.06 17.14
N ARG A 311 6.88 5.32 16.57
CA ARG A 311 5.45 5.51 16.88
C ARG A 311 5.15 5.57 18.39
N PRO A 312 5.63 4.64 19.24
CA PRO A 312 5.34 4.69 20.68
C PRO A 312 5.94 5.94 21.33
N SER A 313 7.21 6.22 21.04
CA SER A 313 7.96 7.35 21.57
C SER A 313 7.40 8.71 21.15
N LEU A 314 6.86 8.84 19.93
CA LEU A 314 6.25 10.07 19.43
C LEU A 314 4.92 10.44 20.12
N ASN A 315 4.30 9.51 20.87
CA ASN A 315 3.13 9.83 21.69
C ASN A 315 3.52 10.45 23.05
N ILE A 316 4.78 10.29 23.46
CA ILE A 316 5.35 10.87 24.69
C ILE A 316 6.08 12.17 24.33
N HIS A 317 7.02 12.09 23.39
CA HIS A 317 7.81 13.22 22.88
C HIS A 317 7.07 13.95 21.75
N THR A 318 5.94 14.58 22.09
CA THR A 318 4.98 15.18 21.14
C THR A 318 5.50 16.41 20.40
N ASP A 319 6.51 17.09 20.95
CA ASP A 319 7.24 18.17 20.30
C ASP A 319 8.02 17.62 19.08
N LEU A 320 8.81 16.56 19.26
CA LEU A 320 9.54 15.91 18.17
C LEU A 320 8.61 15.31 17.11
N ARG A 321 7.39 14.89 17.50
CA ARG A 321 6.35 14.48 16.56
C ARG A 321 5.91 15.61 15.64
N SER A 322 5.70 16.80 16.20
CA SER A 322 5.30 17.97 15.42
C SER A 322 6.40 18.38 14.46
N GLU A 323 7.65 18.37 14.92
CA GLU A 323 8.83 18.67 14.10
C GLU A 323 9.05 17.64 12.99
N LEU A 324 8.92 16.34 13.29
CA LEU A 324 9.03 15.28 12.27
C LEU A 324 7.96 15.44 11.19
N GLY A 325 6.77 15.90 11.56
CA GLY A 325 5.67 16.17 10.63
C GLY A 325 5.97 17.27 9.61
N SER A 326 6.72 18.30 10.02
CA SER A 326 7.10 19.43 9.16
C SER A 326 8.47 19.27 8.50
N ALA A 327 9.28 18.31 8.95
CA ALA A 327 10.62 18.04 8.42
C ALA A 327 10.59 17.73 6.91
N ASN A 328 11.47 18.41 6.17
CA ASN A 328 11.55 18.38 4.70
C ASN A 328 13.00 18.33 4.17
N SER A 329 13.99 18.10 5.03
CA SER A 329 15.40 17.91 4.66
C SER A 329 16.00 16.70 5.38
N ARG A 330 17.11 16.15 4.86
CA ARG A 330 17.83 15.02 5.48
C ARG A 330 18.42 15.41 6.83
N GLU A 331 18.98 16.62 6.91
CA GLU A 331 19.59 17.18 8.11
C GLU A 331 18.56 17.30 9.24
N ALA A 332 17.34 17.74 8.92
CA ALA A 332 16.25 17.81 9.88
C ALA A 332 15.88 16.41 10.41
N MET A 333 15.82 15.39 9.56
CA MET A 333 15.54 14.00 9.98
C MET A 333 16.61 13.45 10.92
N TRP A 334 17.89 13.73 10.61
CA TRP A 334 19.02 13.35 11.46
C TRP A 334 19.00 14.07 12.80
N ASP A 335 18.76 15.39 12.81
CA ASP A 335 18.69 16.18 14.03
C ASP A 335 17.58 15.68 14.98
N ILE A 336 16.37 15.47 14.44
CA ILE A 336 15.24 14.93 15.20
C ILE A 336 15.57 13.54 15.74
N THR A 337 16.19 12.68 14.93
CA THR A 337 16.58 11.32 15.34
C THR A 337 17.63 11.33 16.45
N ARG A 338 18.62 12.23 16.40
CA ARG A 338 19.64 12.40 17.46
C ARG A 338 19.04 12.92 18.75
N ARG A 339 18.13 13.90 18.68
CA ARG A 339 17.39 14.40 19.86
C ARG A 339 16.47 13.34 20.44
N MET A 340 15.77 12.58 19.60
CA MET A 340 14.96 11.44 20.03
C MET A 340 15.83 10.42 20.76
N LYS A 341 16.94 9.98 20.17
CA LYS A 341 17.92 9.07 20.79
C LYS A 341 18.35 9.52 22.18
N ALA A 342 18.74 10.79 22.34
CA ALA A 342 19.17 11.31 23.64
C ALA A 342 18.08 11.17 24.71
N ARG A 343 16.81 11.48 24.37
CA ARG A 343 15.67 11.33 25.28
C ARG A 343 15.36 9.88 25.59
N LEU A 344 15.40 8.99 24.58
CA LEU A 344 15.14 7.57 24.79
C LEU A 344 16.18 6.90 25.69
N ILE A 345 17.45 7.29 25.59
CA ILE A 345 18.51 6.83 26.49
C ILE A 345 18.27 7.36 27.91
N GLU A 346 17.84 8.61 28.05
CA GLU A 346 17.49 9.19 29.36
C GLU A 346 16.30 8.46 30.00
N ASP A 347 15.25 8.18 29.23
CA ASP A 347 14.06 7.45 29.66
C ASP A 347 14.41 6.01 30.09
N GLU A 348 15.25 5.32 29.31
CA GLU A 348 15.76 3.98 29.65
C GLU A 348 16.57 4.01 30.96
N ASN A 349 17.46 4.98 31.14
CA ASN A 349 18.27 5.11 32.35
C ASN A 349 17.42 5.39 33.59
N LYS A 350 16.40 6.26 33.47
CA LYS A 350 15.45 6.54 34.55
C LYS A 350 14.68 5.28 34.95
N SER A 351 14.15 4.56 33.97
CA SER A 351 13.43 3.31 34.21
C SER A 351 14.31 2.25 34.92
N ARG A 352 15.57 2.08 34.47
CA ARG A 352 16.55 1.22 35.14
C ARG A 352 16.85 1.66 36.57
N SER A 353 17.01 2.96 36.81
CA SER A 353 17.25 3.50 38.16
C SER A 353 16.08 3.29 39.12
N ASN A 354 14.86 3.21 38.58
CA ASN A 354 13.65 2.90 39.33
C ASN A 354 13.44 1.39 39.57
N GLY A 355 14.34 0.53 39.06
CA GLY A 355 14.24 -0.93 39.19
C GLY A 355 13.11 -1.55 38.36
N GLU A 356 12.64 -0.88 37.30
CA GLU A 356 11.61 -1.42 36.43
C GLU A 356 12.17 -2.53 35.53
N SER A 357 11.58 -3.73 35.62
CA SER A 357 11.81 -4.83 34.67
C SER A 357 10.57 -5.03 33.80
N PHE A 358 10.78 -5.17 32.49
CA PHE A 358 9.73 -5.39 31.50
C PHE A 358 9.66 -6.83 31.00
N GLU A 359 10.61 -7.67 31.40
CA GLU A 359 10.65 -9.08 31.01
C GLU A 359 9.44 -9.82 31.60
N GLY A 360 8.74 -10.58 30.75
CA GLY A 360 7.60 -11.39 31.15
C GLY A 360 6.32 -10.61 31.49
N ARG A 361 6.30 -9.27 31.37
CA ARG A 361 5.06 -8.48 31.55
C ARG A 361 4.18 -8.62 30.31
N LEU A 362 2.94 -9.06 30.51
CA LEU A 362 1.93 -9.17 29.48
C LEU A 362 0.78 -8.20 29.76
N ASP A 363 0.16 -7.66 28.71
CA ASP A 363 -1.09 -6.92 28.82
C ASP A 363 -2.30 -7.86 29.01
N GLU A 364 -3.49 -7.29 29.15
CA GLU A 364 -4.74 -8.05 29.31
C GLU A 364 -5.03 -8.99 28.12
N GLN A 365 -4.41 -8.74 26.97
CA GLN A 365 -4.55 -9.53 25.75
C GLN A 365 -3.40 -10.55 25.58
N GLY A 366 -2.48 -10.63 26.56
CA GLY A 366 -1.36 -11.57 26.54
C GLY A 366 -0.19 -11.13 25.66
N PHE A 367 -0.12 -9.85 25.25
CA PHE A 367 1.02 -9.33 24.49
C PHE A 367 2.09 -8.72 25.41
N PRO A 368 3.38 -8.82 25.05
CA PRO A 368 4.45 -8.19 25.81
C PRO A 368 4.27 -6.68 25.99
N VAL A 369 4.36 -6.20 27.23
CA VAL A 369 4.36 -4.77 27.56
C VAL A 369 5.77 -4.25 27.45
N LEU A 370 6.07 -3.64 26.30
CA LEU A 370 7.41 -3.14 25.98
C LEU A 370 7.53 -1.64 26.27
N PRO A 371 8.69 -1.18 26.76
CA PRO A 371 8.92 0.24 26.95
C PRO A 371 8.94 0.99 25.61
N HIS A 372 8.57 2.27 25.63
CA HIS A 372 8.34 3.02 24.38
C HIS A 372 9.60 3.25 23.52
N TRP A 373 10.80 3.12 24.10
CA TRP A 373 12.07 3.24 23.37
C TRP A 373 12.39 2.00 22.52
N VAL A 374 11.67 0.89 22.73
CA VAL A 374 11.82 -0.37 22.02
C VAL A 374 10.81 -0.48 20.86
N LEU A 375 11.24 -1.09 19.75
CA LEU A 375 10.37 -1.42 18.62
C LEU A 375 9.27 -2.39 19.06
N GLN A 376 8.05 -2.08 18.64
CA GLN A 376 6.86 -2.85 19.01
C GLN A 376 5.80 -2.72 17.93
N PRO A 377 4.96 -3.75 17.73
CA PRO A 377 3.91 -3.71 16.73
C PRO A 377 2.86 -2.65 17.06
N TYR A 378 2.09 -2.27 16.04
CA TYR A 378 0.93 -1.42 16.23
C TYR A 378 -0.36 -2.23 16.19
N PHE A 379 -1.05 -2.28 17.33
CA PHE A 379 -2.40 -2.79 17.42
C PHE A 379 -3.40 -1.69 17.10
N ARG A 380 -4.20 -1.90 16.06
CA ARG A 380 -5.27 -0.96 15.71
C ARG A 380 -6.45 -1.22 16.62
N GLN A 381 -6.79 -0.22 17.43
CA GLN A 381 -7.97 -0.25 18.27
C GLN A 381 -9.25 -0.29 17.40
N PRO A 382 -10.24 -1.15 17.74
CA PRO A 382 -11.55 -1.12 17.10
C PRO A 382 -12.20 0.25 17.30
N MET A 383 -13.02 0.68 16.34
CA MET A 383 -13.82 1.88 16.57
C MET A 383 -14.83 1.61 17.70
N PRO A 384 -15.07 2.59 18.58
CA PRO A 384 -16.20 2.50 19.51
C PRO A 384 -17.49 2.20 18.72
N PRO A 385 -18.43 1.41 19.29
CA PRO A 385 -19.73 1.22 18.67
C PRO A 385 -20.33 2.59 18.33
N GLN A 386 -20.59 2.83 17.05
CA GLN A 386 -21.38 3.99 16.66
C GLN A 386 -22.82 3.68 17.07
N ASP A 387 -23.40 4.50 17.95
CA ASP A 387 -24.84 4.49 18.21
C ASP A 387 -25.56 4.70 16.88
N ARG A 388 -25.97 3.60 16.23
CA ARG A 388 -26.92 3.66 15.14
C ARG A 388 -28.23 4.10 15.80
N LYS A 389 -28.54 5.40 15.71
CA LYS A 389 -29.93 5.82 15.78
C LYS A 389 -30.62 5.09 14.64
N GLU A 390 -31.36 4.04 14.97
CA GLU A 390 -32.31 3.40 14.09
C GLU A 390 -33.27 4.49 13.60
N SER A 391 -33.04 4.98 12.38
CA SER A 391 -34.11 5.59 11.62
C SER A 391 -35.06 4.45 11.28
N GLN A 392 -36.15 4.34 12.05
CA GLN A 392 -37.29 3.51 11.70
C GLN A 392 -37.86 4.01 10.37
N ASP A 393 -37.39 3.44 9.27
CA ASP A 393 -38.09 3.50 7.99
C ASP A 393 -39.27 2.52 8.09
N THR A 394 -40.40 2.99 8.61
CA THR A 394 -41.69 2.34 8.41
C THR A 394 -42.14 2.59 6.98
N HIS A 395 -41.62 1.79 6.04
CA HIS A 395 -42.28 1.60 4.75
C HIS A 395 -43.32 0.48 4.91
N GLU A 396 -44.48 0.84 5.45
CA GLU A 396 -45.68 0.01 5.34
C GLU A 396 -46.66 0.72 4.41
N SER A 397 -47.11 -0.06 3.41
CA SER A 397 -47.97 0.30 2.31
C SER A 397 -49.35 0.78 2.75
N THR A 398 -49.83 1.88 2.18
CA THR A 398 -51.27 1.98 1.84
C THR A 398 -51.50 3.04 0.75
N ILE A 399 -52.07 2.58 -0.35
CA ILE A 399 -52.66 3.36 -1.43
C ILE A 399 -54.15 3.57 -1.08
N ASN A 400 -54.65 4.80 -1.32
CA ASN A 400 -56.05 5.24 -1.37
C ASN A 400 -56.79 5.27 0.00
N ASP A 401 -57.65 6.23 0.35
CA ASP A 401 -58.61 7.02 -0.43
C ASP A 401 -58.90 8.39 0.21
N ALA A 402 -59.51 9.25 -0.60
CA ALA A 402 -60.03 10.55 -0.26
C ALA A 402 -61.19 10.54 0.77
N ALA A 403 -61.37 11.71 1.40
CA ALA A 403 -62.64 12.36 1.76
C ALA A 403 -62.79 12.78 3.22
N SER A 404 -63.27 14.03 3.34
CA SER A 404 -64.14 14.57 4.40
C SER A 404 -63.63 14.65 5.84
N GLY A 405 -63.56 15.89 6.32
CA GLY A 405 -64.55 16.32 7.32
C GLY A 405 -64.11 16.44 8.77
N VAL A 406 -64.21 17.69 9.25
CA VAL A 406 -64.86 18.06 10.52
C VAL A 406 -64.06 17.87 11.83
N GLN A 407 -63.72 19.04 12.39
CA GLN A 407 -63.85 19.47 13.80
C GLN A 407 -63.43 18.52 14.93
N SER A 408 -62.60 19.02 15.85
CA SER A 408 -63.08 19.74 17.05
C SER A 408 -62.07 19.61 18.21
N SER A 409 -61.88 20.74 18.92
CA SER A 409 -61.73 20.90 20.39
C SER A 409 -60.74 20.04 21.19
N ALA A 410 -60.13 20.49 22.28
CA ALA A 410 -60.00 21.75 23.00
C ALA A 410 -59.16 21.43 24.27
N LYS A 411 -58.83 22.51 25.01
CA LYS A 411 -58.49 22.58 26.45
C LYS A 411 -56.99 22.43 26.79
N ARG A 412 -56.30 23.52 27.23
CA ARG A 412 -56.38 24.30 28.51
C ARG A 412 -55.35 23.74 29.51
N SER A 413 -54.59 24.47 30.32
CA SER A 413 -54.32 25.90 30.58
C SER A 413 -53.04 25.95 31.45
N ALA A 414 -52.36 27.12 31.48
CA ALA A 414 -51.92 27.90 32.66
C ALA A 414 -51.34 27.14 33.89
N ASP A 415 -50.31 27.61 34.60
CA ASP A 415 -50.09 28.98 35.07
C ASP A 415 -48.74 29.04 35.80
N THR A 416 -48.11 30.22 35.82
CA THR A 416 -47.57 30.92 37.01
C THR A 416 -46.49 31.93 36.60
N SER A 417 -46.69 33.13 37.13
CA SER A 417 -45.92 34.36 36.95
C SER A 417 -45.18 34.72 38.24
N GLY A 418 -44.21 35.63 38.16
CA GLY A 418 -43.60 36.23 39.35
C GLY A 418 -42.53 37.30 39.08
N HIS A 419 -42.97 38.56 39.17
CA HIS A 419 -42.25 39.78 39.60
C HIS A 419 -41.51 40.71 38.61
N ARG A 420 -42.12 41.91 38.47
CA ARG A 420 -41.63 43.27 38.12
C ARG A 420 -41.00 43.92 39.39
N GLU A 421 -40.32 45.07 39.43
CA GLU A 421 -40.55 46.48 38.98
C GLU A 421 -39.17 47.21 39.08
N ASP A 422 -38.66 48.03 38.15
CA ASP A 422 -38.98 49.41 37.69
C ASP A 422 -38.46 50.57 38.57
N GLU A 423 -38.19 51.71 37.87
CA GLU A 423 -37.95 53.12 38.28
C GLU A 423 -36.51 53.65 38.18
N ASP A 424 -36.26 54.96 37.98
CA ASP A 424 -36.42 55.89 36.83
C ASP A 424 -35.51 57.12 37.17
N HIS A 425 -35.24 57.95 36.16
CA HIS A 425 -34.92 59.39 36.17
C HIS A 425 -33.46 59.91 36.13
N GLY A 426 -33.20 60.76 35.10
CA GLY A 426 -32.51 62.04 35.33
C GLY A 426 -31.43 62.56 34.35
N LEU A 427 -31.84 63.03 33.15
CA LEU A 427 -31.37 64.23 32.38
C LEU A 427 -29.85 64.60 32.22
N CYS A 428 -29.39 64.78 30.96
CA CYS A 428 -29.08 66.10 30.35
C CYS A 428 -28.24 65.99 29.04
N LEU A 429 -28.52 66.92 28.11
CA LEU A 429 -28.09 67.03 26.71
C LEU A 429 -26.61 67.42 26.49
N LYS A 430 -26.02 66.99 25.35
CA LYS A 430 -25.56 67.87 24.23
C LYS A 430 -24.91 67.11 23.06
N THR A 431 -25.64 67.09 21.94
CA THR A 431 -25.23 67.20 20.51
C THR A 431 -23.97 66.50 19.97
N LYS A 432 -24.12 65.69 18.90
CA LYS A 432 -23.86 66.09 17.49
C LYS A 432 -24.28 65.01 16.48
N LYS A 433 -24.82 65.49 15.36
CA LYS A 433 -25.34 64.78 14.17
C LYS A 433 -24.31 63.83 13.52
N GLN A 434 -24.76 62.69 12.99
CA GLN A 434 -24.90 62.46 11.54
C GLN A 434 -25.38 61.04 11.18
N THR A 435 -26.56 61.02 10.54
CA THR A 435 -27.00 60.17 9.41
C THR A 435 -26.74 58.66 9.43
N GLN A 436 -27.86 57.93 9.55
CA GLN A 436 -28.04 56.51 9.34
C GLN A 436 -27.58 56.05 7.95
N LYS A 437 -26.73 55.01 7.92
CA LYS A 437 -26.69 54.04 6.83
C LYS A 437 -27.18 52.71 7.40
N ASN A 438 -28.30 52.21 6.88
CA ASN A 438 -28.88 50.91 7.22
C ASN A 438 -27.83 49.80 7.03
N LYS A 439 -27.33 49.23 8.15
CA LYS A 439 -26.55 48.00 8.13
C LYS A 439 -27.51 46.83 7.97
N LYS A 440 -27.34 46.06 6.89
CA LYS A 440 -27.98 44.74 6.72
C LYS A 440 -27.63 43.83 7.92
N PRO A 441 -28.54 42.95 8.36
CA PRO A 441 -28.29 42.06 9.49
C PRO A 441 -27.07 41.17 9.23
N LYS A 442 -26.19 41.02 10.24
CA LYS A 442 -25.02 40.13 10.20
C LYS A 442 -25.51 38.68 10.06
N VAL A 443 -25.22 38.05 8.92
CA VAL A 443 -25.42 36.61 8.70
C VAL A 443 -24.48 35.84 9.64
N LEU A 444 -25.00 34.92 10.44
CA LEU A 444 -24.21 34.01 11.28
C LEU A 444 -23.27 33.16 10.39
N PRO A 445 -22.04 32.84 10.83
CA PRO A 445 -21.14 32.02 10.02
C PRO A 445 -21.74 30.63 9.80
N ASN A 446 -21.77 30.17 8.54
CA ASN A 446 -22.13 28.79 8.22
C ASN A 446 -21.07 27.86 8.84
N LEU A 447 -21.36 27.28 10.00
CA LEU A 447 -20.46 26.39 10.73
C LEU A 447 -20.44 24.98 10.11
N CYS A 448 -19.30 24.29 10.25
CA CYS A 448 -19.13 22.93 9.77
C CYS A 448 -19.97 21.94 10.58
N GLN A 449 -20.78 21.12 9.90
CA GLN A 449 -21.63 20.09 10.53
C GLN A 449 -20.87 18.86 11.06
N SER A 450 -19.54 18.94 11.19
CA SER A 450 -18.75 17.86 11.79
C SER A 450 -18.71 18.05 13.30
N ILE A 451 -18.94 16.97 14.04
CA ILE A 451 -18.82 16.96 15.51
C ILE A 451 -17.46 17.52 15.90
N ASN A 452 -17.45 18.46 16.85
CA ASN A 452 -16.26 19.16 17.38
C ASN A 452 -15.45 19.98 16.36
N CYS A 453 -16.05 20.42 15.25
CA CYS A 453 -15.38 21.29 14.28
C CYS A 453 -15.92 22.73 14.35
N GLN A 454 -15.07 23.67 14.74
CA GLN A 454 -15.42 25.11 14.81
C GLN A 454 -15.16 25.86 13.50
N ASN A 455 -14.69 25.17 12.46
CA ASN A 455 -14.42 25.80 11.16
C ASN A 455 -15.72 26.15 10.42
N THR A 456 -15.70 27.18 9.60
CA THR A 456 -16.80 27.49 8.70
C THR A 456 -16.87 26.48 7.54
N CYS A 457 -18.08 26.13 7.10
CA CYS A 457 -18.30 25.39 5.86
C CYS A 457 -18.42 26.34 4.66
N SER A 458 -18.06 25.83 3.49
CA SER A 458 -18.28 26.52 2.23
C SER A 458 -19.73 26.34 1.82
N ASP A 459 -20.41 27.42 1.41
CA ASP A 459 -21.81 27.39 0.92
C ASP A 459 -22.00 26.46 -0.28
N LYS A 460 -20.91 26.17 -1.00
CA LYS A 460 -20.91 25.29 -2.17
C LYS A 460 -20.63 23.82 -1.80
N CYS A 461 -20.34 23.52 -0.53
CA CYS A 461 -20.07 22.16 -0.07
C CYS A 461 -21.37 21.38 0.08
N ILE A 462 -21.58 20.35 -0.75
CA ILE A 462 -22.79 19.51 -0.71
C ILE A 462 -22.94 18.71 0.59
N TYR A 463 -21.88 18.64 1.41
CA TYR A 463 -21.87 17.97 2.71
C TYR A 463 -21.88 18.94 3.88
N HIS A 464 -22.05 20.25 3.65
CA HIS A 464 -22.12 21.31 4.68
C HIS A 464 -20.98 21.22 5.72
N ARG A 465 -19.80 20.82 5.26
CA ARG A 465 -18.58 20.65 6.07
C ARG A 465 -17.47 21.57 5.59
N CYS A 466 -16.56 21.93 6.48
CA CYS A 466 -15.31 22.60 6.09
C CYS A 466 -14.47 21.66 5.19
N LYS A 467 -13.47 22.22 4.50
CA LYS A 467 -12.63 21.45 3.56
C LYS A 467 -12.05 20.17 4.18
N ASN A 468 -11.53 20.22 5.40
CA ASN A 468 -10.90 19.07 6.05
C ASN A 468 -11.93 18.01 6.46
N CYS A 469 -13.00 18.40 7.15
CA CYS A 469 -14.06 17.47 7.56
C CYS A 469 -14.81 16.90 6.36
N CYS A 470 -15.02 17.67 5.29
CA CYS A 470 -15.63 17.21 4.05
C CYS A 470 -14.77 16.13 3.38
N ARG A 471 -13.45 16.30 3.36
CA ARG A 471 -12.53 15.30 2.78
C ARG A 471 -12.40 14.04 3.63
N LEU A 472 -12.44 14.18 4.97
CA LEU A 472 -12.48 13.03 5.87
C LEU A 472 -13.80 12.25 5.74
N TYR A 473 -14.92 12.96 5.68
CA TYR A 473 -16.25 12.37 5.48
C TYR A 473 -16.35 11.63 4.14
N GLN A 474 -15.85 12.21 3.05
CA GLN A 474 -15.75 11.54 1.75
C GLN A 474 -14.89 10.27 1.79
N ARG A 475 -13.90 10.19 2.69
CA ARG A 475 -13.03 9.01 2.85
C ARG A 475 -13.63 7.93 3.75
N SER A 476 -14.48 8.30 4.71
CA SER A 476 -15.05 7.36 5.69
C SER A 476 -16.35 6.70 5.19
N GLU A 477 -17.20 7.45 4.49
CA GLU A 477 -18.55 7.01 4.12
C GLU A 477 -18.68 6.48 2.69
N ASP A 478 -17.58 6.36 1.94
CA ASP A 478 -17.58 5.86 0.54
C ASP A 478 -18.54 6.65 -0.38
N ARG A 479 -18.68 7.97 -0.14
CA ARG A 479 -19.56 8.89 -0.88
C ARG A 479 -18.84 9.55 -2.08
N PHE A 480 -19.61 10.03 -3.05
CA PHE A 480 -19.12 10.75 -4.24
C PHE A 480 -18.27 12.00 -3.93
N ASP A 481 -17.41 12.42 -4.88
CA ASP A 481 -16.60 13.64 -4.77
C ASP A 481 -17.50 14.90 -4.60
N CYS A 482 -17.32 15.61 -3.50
CA CYS A 482 -17.86 16.95 -3.29
C CYS A 482 -17.27 17.90 -4.33
N PRO A 483 -18.08 18.54 -5.20
CA PRO A 483 -17.58 19.45 -6.24
C PRO A 483 -16.74 20.61 -5.70
N SER A 484 -17.00 21.03 -4.45
CA SER A 484 -16.32 22.14 -3.79
C SER A 484 -15.09 21.75 -2.99
N HIS A 485 -15.00 20.48 -2.57
CA HIS A 485 -13.86 19.94 -1.84
C HIS A 485 -13.42 18.59 -2.43
N PRO A 486 -13.07 18.56 -3.73
CA PRO A 486 -12.76 17.31 -4.39
C PRO A 486 -11.52 16.68 -3.72
N ILE A 487 -11.59 15.37 -3.54
CA ILE A 487 -10.42 14.53 -3.26
C ILE A 487 -9.85 13.93 -4.54
N ASN A 488 -10.41 14.30 -5.70
CA ASN A 488 -10.09 13.76 -7.02
C ASN A 488 -10.18 12.22 -7.04
N SER A 489 -11.19 11.69 -6.33
CA SER A 489 -11.48 10.27 -6.35
C SER A 489 -12.12 9.85 -7.68
N MET A 490 -12.66 10.77 -8.50
CA MET A 490 -13.24 10.44 -9.82
C MET A 490 -13.14 11.53 -10.92
N ARG A 491 -11.94 12.00 -11.31
CA ARG A 491 -11.80 12.78 -12.57
C ARG A 491 -10.53 12.49 -13.37
N LYS A 492 -10.73 11.67 -14.41
CA LYS A 492 -10.14 11.58 -15.77
C LYS A 492 -10.53 10.15 -16.21
N GLU A 493 -11.46 9.88 -17.12
CA GLU A 493 -11.79 10.47 -18.41
C GLU A 493 -13.33 10.51 -18.57
N LYS A 494 -13.90 11.63 -19.05
CA LYS A 494 -15.30 11.67 -19.50
C LYS A 494 -15.49 12.37 -20.84
N ASP A 495 -14.41 12.50 -21.61
CA ASP A 495 -14.46 12.95 -23.00
C ASP A 495 -13.87 11.86 -23.88
N GLN A 496 -14.70 10.88 -24.21
CA GLN A 496 -14.74 10.08 -25.44
C GLN A 496 -15.59 8.82 -25.18
N LEU A 497 -16.90 9.00 -25.09
CA LEU A 497 -17.87 7.96 -25.41
C LEU A 497 -18.67 8.49 -26.59
N PRO A 498 -18.75 7.76 -27.72
CA PRO A 498 -19.53 8.19 -28.86
C PRO A 498 -21.01 8.29 -28.45
N ARG A 499 -21.64 9.41 -28.80
CA ARG A 499 -23.10 9.58 -28.66
C ARG A 499 -23.77 8.57 -29.58
N ILE A 500 -24.44 7.58 -28.99
CA ILE A 500 -25.43 6.78 -29.69
C ILE A 500 -26.68 7.65 -29.73
N ASP A 501 -27.02 8.16 -30.91
CA ASP A 501 -28.26 8.88 -31.12
C ASP A 501 -29.40 7.85 -31.22
N SER A 502 -30.33 7.93 -30.28
CA SER A 502 -31.50 7.07 -30.23
C SER A 502 -32.59 7.68 -31.10
N GLN A 503 -32.51 7.47 -32.41
CA GLN A 503 -33.62 7.66 -33.35
C GLN A 503 -33.31 6.88 -34.63
N GLU A 504 -33.85 5.67 -34.72
CA GLU A 504 -34.24 4.89 -35.92
C GLU A 504 -34.17 3.39 -35.60
N ALA A 505 -35.20 2.92 -34.91
CA ALA A 505 -35.54 1.50 -34.85
C ALA A 505 -36.96 1.33 -35.41
N ILE A 506 -37.15 1.61 -36.71
CA ILE A 506 -38.33 1.21 -37.47
C ILE A 506 -37.90 0.92 -38.92
N ALA A 507 -38.32 -0.25 -39.44
CA ALA A 507 -38.15 -0.80 -40.79
C ALA A 507 -36.72 -1.28 -41.13
N GLY A 508 -36.48 -2.48 -41.66
CA GLY A 508 -37.35 -3.40 -42.38
C GLY A 508 -36.65 -3.77 -43.69
N VAL A 509 -36.16 -5.01 -43.76
CA VAL A 509 -36.12 -5.88 -44.96
C VAL A 509 -35.38 -5.38 -46.22
N ALA A 510 -34.40 -6.20 -46.61
CA ALA A 510 -34.06 -6.62 -47.99
C ALA A 510 -33.00 -5.88 -48.84
N LEU A 511 -32.15 -6.75 -49.40
CA LEU A 511 -31.58 -6.81 -50.76
C LEU A 511 -30.25 -6.10 -51.09
N GLU A 512 -29.33 -6.97 -51.52
CA GLU A 512 -28.46 -6.91 -52.71
C GLU A 512 -27.46 -5.77 -52.92
N GLY A 513 -26.24 -6.18 -53.27
CA GLY A 513 -25.71 -5.76 -54.56
C GLY A 513 -24.39 -4.99 -54.54
N MET A 514 -23.33 -5.72 -54.90
CA MET A 514 -22.45 -5.38 -56.04
C MET A 514 -21.57 -4.10 -55.97
N PHE A 515 -20.26 -4.37 -55.91
CA PHE A 515 -19.25 -4.02 -56.91
C PHE A 515 -18.55 -2.63 -56.97
N VAL A 516 -17.28 -2.76 -57.40
CA VAL A 516 -16.30 -1.86 -58.04
C VAL A 516 -15.70 -0.65 -57.30
N ASP A 517 -14.46 -0.87 -56.83
CA ASP A 517 -13.19 -0.39 -57.39
C ASP A 517 -13.06 1.03 -58.02
N SER A 518 -11.83 1.53 -57.88
CA SER A 518 -11.13 2.53 -58.72
C SER A 518 -10.89 3.94 -58.15
N ALA A 519 -9.64 4.09 -57.72
CA ALA A 519 -8.65 4.97 -58.35
C ALA A 519 -8.61 6.49 -58.07
N VAL A 520 -7.47 6.88 -57.49
CA VAL A 520 -6.53 7.92 -57.98
C VAL A 520 -7.04 9.37 -58.04
N ARG A 521 -6.39 10.25 -57.27
CA ARG A 521 -5.78 11.48 -57.82
C ARG A 521 -4.65 12.04 -56.95
N ARG A 522 -3.61 12.46 -57.68
CA ARG A 522 -2.30 12.98 -57.26
C ARG A 522 -2.35 14.47 -56.88
N SER A 523 -1.30 14.88 -56.18
CA SER A 523 -0.52 16.16 -56.26
C SER A 523 -0.22 16.64 -54.83
N SER A 524 0.93 17.18 -54.45
CA SER A 524 2.25 17.43 -55.06
C SER A 524 3.12 17.99 -53.91
N HIS A 525 4.39 17.57 -53.81
CA HIS A 525 5.37 18.13 -52.86
C HIS A 525 5.77 19.59 -53.21
N PRO A 526 6.35 20.35 -52.27
CA PRO A 526 7.82 20.37 -52.20
C PRO A 526 8.46 20.40 -50.81
N ILE A 527 9.66 19.82 -50.83
CA ILE A 527 10.81 19.76 -49.92
C ILE A 527 11.13 21.05 -49.12
N SER A 528 11.37 20.90 -47.81
CA SER A 528 12.42 21.51 -46.95
C SER A 528 11.88 21.55 -45.50
N SER A 529 12.54 21.06 -44.44
CA SER A 529 13.93 21.23 -44.05
C SER A 529 14.33 20.14 -43.03
N MET A 530 15.23 19.25 -43.43
CA MET A 530 16.10 18.54 -42.48
C MET A 530 17.27 19.46 -42.15
N ARG A 531 17.17 20.23 -41.07
CA ARG A 531 18.29 20.94 -40.44
C ARG A 531 17.86 21.48 -39.08
N LYS A 532 17.89 20.62 -38.05
CA LYS A 532 17.95 21.02 -36.63
C LYS A 532 18.19 19.83 -35.70
N GLN A 533 19.22 19.02 -35.99
CA GLN A 533 19.74 18.05 -35.01
C GLN A 533 21.16 17.59 -35.35
N LYS A 534 22.08 18.55 -35.56
CA LYS A 534 23.51 18.27 -35.69
C LYS A 534 24.35 19.49 -35.30
N GLU A 535 24.17 19.95 -34.07
CA GLU A 535 24.99 21.02 -33.47
C GLU A 535 24.89 21.02 -31.94
N ARG A 536 25.37 19.93 -31.31
CA ARG A 536 25.75 19.95 -29.87
C ARG A 536 26.76 18.87 -29.46
N LEU A 537 27.54 18.36 -30.42
CA LEU A 537 28.64 17.42 -30.23
C LEU A 537 29.77 17.83 -31.18
N LYS A 538 30.50 18.88 -30.79
CA LYS A 538 31.81 19.33 -31.29
C LYS A 538 32.15 20.66 -30.62
N ARG A 539 32.61 20.58 -29.37
CA ARG A 539 33.37 21.61 -28.64
C ARG A 539 33.72 21.00 -27.29
N LEU A 540 34.92 20.42 -27.25
CA LEU A 540 35.82 20.21 -26.12
C LEU A 540 36.78 19.10 -26.55
N ASP A 541 37.64 19.45 -27.49
CA ASP A 541 38.89 18.73 -27.75
C ASP A 541 39.89 19.75 -28.29
N ASN A 542 41.14 19.67 -27.82
CA ASN A 542 42.23 20.65 -27.86
C ASN A 542 42.14 21.76 -26.81
N ASP A 543 42.75 21.56 -25.64
CA ASP A 543 44.15 21.96 -25.47
C ASP A 543 44.74 21.42 -24.14
N ARG A 544 46.03 21.10 -24.19
CA ARG A 544 46.99 20.85 -23.09
C ARG A 544 47.20 19.41 -22.59
N SER A 545 48.03 18.73 -23.38
CA SER A 545 49.15 17.92 -22.91
C SER A 545 50.01 18.65 -21.85
N ARG A 546 50.29 17.98 -20.72
CA ARG A 546 51.61 17.80 -20.05
C ARG A 546 51.40 17.49 -18.57
N THR A 547 51.58 16.23 -18.19
CA THR A 547 52.56 15.74 -17.19
C THR A 547 52.39 14.23 -17.03
N SER A 548 53.40 13.48 -17.46
CA SER A 548 53.72 12.08 -17.14
C SER A 548 53.99 11.94 -15.63
N SER A 549 53.54 10.88 -14.94
CA SER A 549 54.22 9.58 -14.83
C SER A 549 53.39 8.60 -13.94
N PRO A 550 53.65 7.28 -13.96
CA PRO A 550 52.63 6.24 -13.86
C PRO A 550 52.49 5.57 -12.47
N LEU A 551 51.29 5.04 -12.21
CA LEU A 551 51.01 4.06 -11.15
C LEU A 551 51.32 2.63 -11.65
N PRO A 552 51.91 1.74 -10.83
CA PRO A 552 52.28 0.41 -11.25
C PRO A 552 51.11 -0.58 -11.15
N ARG A 553 51.08 -1.51 -12.11
CA ARG A 553 50.39 -2.80 -12.01
C ARG A 553 51.18 -3.72 -11.08
N VAL A 554 50.48 -4.49 -10.26
CA VAL A 554 51.00 -5.77 -9.73
C VAL A 554 49.88 -6.79 -9.85
N ASP A 555 50.21 -7.87 -10.55
CA ASP A 555 49.48 -9.12 -10.67
C ASP A 555 50.07 -10.13 -9.66
N SER A 556 49.37 -11.24 -9.45
CA SER A 556 49.79 -12.51 -8.81
C SER A 556 49.56 -12.75 -7.29
N GLN A 557 48.65 -13.70 -7.04
CA GLN A 557 48.81 -14.99 -6.31
C GLN A 557 49.42 -15.09 -4.88
N GLU A 558 48.60 -15.75 -4.03
CA GLU A 558 48.90 -16.77 -3.00
C GLU A 558 49.43 -16.45 -1.58
N ALA A 559 48.98 -17.33 -0.66
CA ALA A 559 49.35 -17.62 0.74
C ALA A 559 48.51 -16.92 1.84
N ILE A 560 47.55 -17.58 2.50
CA ILE A 560 47.64 -18.59 3.59
C ILE A 560 48.39 -18.10 4.84
N ALA A 561 47.61 -17.69 5.86
CA ALA A 561 47.79 -17.85 7.32
C ALA A 561 46.58 -17.12 7.97
N GLY A 562 45.76 -17.65 8.89
CA GLY A 562 46.03 -18.62 9.95
C GLY A 562 46.00 -17.92 11.32
N VAL A 563 44.82 -17.53 11.82
CA VAL A 563 44.58 -17.10 13.22
C VAL A 563 43.12 -17.46 13.56
N ALA A 564 42.87 -18.65 14.11
CA ALA A 564 42.74 -18.96 15.55
C ALA A 564 41.39 -18.51 16.15
N LEU A 565 40.51 -19.50 16.31
CA LEU A 565 39.31 -19.53 17.14
C LEU A 565 39.71 -19.82 18.60
N GLU A 566 39.25 -18.99 19.53
CA GLU A 566 38.96 -19.34 20.92
C GLU A 566 37.52 -18.83 21.16
N GLY A 567 36.53 -19.58 21.64
CA GLY A 567 36.59 -20.73 22.53
C GLY A 567 36.04 -20.34 23.91
N MET A 568 34.75 -20.03 24.01
CA MET A 568 34.04 -19.99 25.30
C MET A 568 32.85 -20.94 25.25
N LEU A 569 33.08 -22.13 25.81
CA LEU A 569 32.04 -23.04 26.27
C LEU A 569 31.32 -22.40 27.47
N VAL A 570 29.99 -22.47 27.47
CA VAL A 570 29.22 -22.38 28.71
C VAL A 570 28.25 -23.55 28.70
N ASP A 571 28.43 -24.41 29.69
CA ASP A 571 27.56 -25.53 30.06
C ASP A 571 26.10 -25.05 30.23
N ALA A 572 25.17 -25.79 29.63
CA ALA A 572 23.78 -25.77 30.03
C ALA A 572 23.31 -27.22 30.21
N THR A 573 23.39 -27.65 31.47
CA THR A 573 22.77 -28.85 32.02
C THR A 573 21.30 -28.93 31.65
N VAL A 574 20.93 -30.07 31.07
CA VAL A 574 19.55 -30.52 30.84
C VAL A 574 18.90 -30.80 32.19
N GLN A 575 17.82 -30.09 32.51
CA GLN A 575 16.85 -30.53 33.51
C GLN A 575 15.53 -30.86 32.80
N GLU A 576 15.16 -32.13 32.90
CA GLU A 576 13.87 -32.68 32.51
C GLU A 576 12.77 -32.11 33.41
N THR A 577 11.67 -31.64 32.80
CA THR A 577 10.38 -31.50 33.48
C THR A 577 9.25 -32.04 32.61
N ASP A 578 8.46 -32.89 33.25
CA ASP A 578 7.32 -33.72 32.86
C ASP A 578 6.22 -33.04 31.98
N PRO A 579 5.51 -33.76 31.09
CA PRO A 579 4.55 -33.19 30.14
C PRO A 579 3.11 -33.33 30.66
N ALA A 580 2.54 -32.26 31.20
CA ALA A 580 1.09 -32.22 31.43
C ALA A 580 0.56 -30.78 31.53
N GLN A 581 0.28 -30.13 30.39
CA GLN A 581 -0.77 -29.12 30.32
C GLN A 581 -1.28 -28.97 28.89
N LYS A 582 -2.58 -29.25 28.72
CA LYS A 582 -3.34 -29.10 27.48
C LYS A 582 -3.30 -27.62 27.02
N PRO A 583 -3.31 -27.33 25.71
CA PRO A 583 -3.45 -25.95 25.26
C PRO A 583 -4.90 -25.52 25.44
N GLU A 584 -5.16 -24.65 26.42
CA GLU A 584 -6.40 -23.89 26.47
C GLU A 584 -6.45 -22.93 25.28
N ARG A 585 -7.61 -22.99 24.61
CA ARG A 585 -8.02 -22.17 23.49
C ARG A 585 -7.91 -20.69 23.85
N CYS A 586 -7.13 -19.93 23.08
CA CYS A 586 -7.35 -18.50 22.92
C CYS A 586 -7.82 -18.24 21.49
N LEU A 587 -9.10 -18.57 21.26
CA LEU A 587 -9.96 -17.76 20.40
C LEU A 587 -10.16 -16.39 21.08
N ILE A 588 -10.68 -15.39 20.34
CA ILE A 588 -11.17 -14.05 20.77
C ILE A 588 -10.19 -12.93 20.33
N LEU A 589 -10.56 -11.88 19.57
CA LEU A 589 -11.80 -11.40 18.95
C LEU A 589 -11.45 -10.56 17.71
#